data_AF-E9BGC5-F1
#
_entry.id   AF-E9BGC5-F1
#
_cell.length_a   1.000
_cell.length_b   1.000
_cell.length_c   1.000
_cell.angle_alpha   90.00
_cell.angle_beta   90.00
_cell.angle_gamma   90.00
#
_symmetry.space_group_name_H-M   'P 1'
#
loop_
_entity.id
_entity.type
_entity.pdbx_description
1 polymer ?
#
loop_
_entity_poly.entity_id
_entity_poly.type
_entity_poly.pdbx_seq_one_letter_code
_entity_poly.pdbx_strand_id
1 'polypeptide(L)'
;MSSQAQQRAPAYAPRGTHAERLAAADREAAARWDSSTNCTWYPDYHLAPHTGWMNDPTGLVHFRDHYHVFYQYHPYSAEWGPMHWGHVTSEDLVHWQHEKAALAPGDACDRDGCFSGTAVVHDDRMYVFYTGHFVLEAATPSNPDAIFEQQCVAVSSDGVNFEKLGAVVRPPPGYVHFRDP
;
A
#
# COMPACT_ATOMS: atom_id res chain seq x y z
N MET A 1 -13.58 -25.99 28.41
CA MET A 1 -12.87 -24.86 27.77
C MET A 1 -12.54 -25.31 26.35
N SER A 2 -13.36 -24.95 25.36
CA SER A 2 -13.09 -25.34 23.98
C SER A 2 -11.98 -24.47 23.42
N SER A 3 -10.88 -25.08 22.99
CA SER A 3 -9.90 -24.39 22.16
C SER A 3 -10.58 -24.08 20.83
N GLN A 4 -10.92 -22.83 20.57
CA GLN A 4 -11.17 -22.41 19.21
C GLN A 4 -9.86 -22.60 18.46
N ALA A 5 -9.80 -23.63 17.62
CA ALA A 5 -8.80 -23.71 16.58
C ALA A 5 -8.95 -22.42 15.76
N GLN A 6 -8.00 -21.50 15.92
CA GLN A 6 -7.96 -20.26 15.16
C GLN A 6 -7.87 -20.64 13.69
N GLN A 7 -8.99 -20.50 12.98
CA GLN A 7 -9.02 -20.70 11.54
C GLN A 7 -8.06 -19.69 10.92
N ARG A 8 -7.08 -20.22 10.17
CA ARG A 8 -6.14 -19.45 9.37
C ARG A 8 -6.95 -18.52 8.45
N ALA A 9 -6.68 -17.21 8.51
CA ALA A 9 -7.24 -16.28 7.54
C ALA A 9 -6.87 -16.76 6.12
N PRO A 10 -7.82 -16.78 5.16
CA PRO A 10 -7.52 -17.19 3.80
C PRO A 10 -6.41 -16.31 3.21
N ALA A 11 -5.53 -16.89 2.39
CA ALA A 11 -4.52 -16.14 1.67
C ALA A 11 -5.20 -15.04 0.83
N TYR A 12 -4.68 -13.82 0.88
CA TYR A 12 -5.16 -12.72 0.07
C TYR A 12 -4.93 -13.07 -1.41
N ALA A 13 -6.01 -13.23 -2.16
CA ALA A 13 -5.99 -13.66 -3.55
C ALA A 13 -6.87 -12.74 -4.39
N PRO A 14 -6.45 -11.47 -4.60
CA PRO A 14 -7.23 -10.53 -5.36
C PRO A 14 -7.26 -10.95 -6.84
N ARG A 15 -8.36 -10.61 -7.52
CA ARG A 15 -8.56 -10.93 -8.93
C ARG A 15 -8.44 -9.68 -9.80
N GLY A 16 -8.21 -9.89 -11.09
CA GLY A 16 -8.11 -8.82 -12.08
C GLY A 16 -6.71 -8.22 -12.16
N THR A 17 -6.57 -7.25 -13.03
CA THR A 17 -5.38 -6.43 -13.27
C THR A 17 -5.12 -5.47 -12.11
N HIS A 18 -3.90 -4.90 -12.04
CA HIS A 18 -3.56 -3.88 -11.04
C HIS A 18 -4.54 -2.69 -11.06
N ALA A 19 -4.91 -2.20 -12.24
CA ALA A 19 -5.89 -1.11 -12.40
C ALA A 19 -7.29 -1.48 -11.87
N GLU A 20 -7.75 -2.72 -12.08
CA GLU A 20 -9.05 -3.18 -11.56
C GLU A 20 -9.04 -3.29 -10.02
N ARG A 21 -7.91 -3.70 -9.45
CA ARG A 21 -7.73 -3.79 -7.99
C ARG A 21 -7.67 -2.40 -7.33
N LEU A 22 -6.97 -1.44 -7.94
CA LEU A 22 -7.01 -0.03 -7.53
C LEU A 22 -8.44 0.52 -7.54
N ALA A 23 -9.14 0.34 -8.66
CA ALA A 23 -10.52 0.81 -8.78
C ALA A 23 -11.48 0.13 -7.76
N ALA A 24 -11.21 -1.12 -7.38
CA ALA A 24 -11.96 -1.79 -6.32
C ALA A 24 -11.66 -1.22 -4.94
N ALA A 25 -10.40 -0.93 -4.63
CA ALA A 25 -10.00 -0.27 -3.38
C ALA A 25 -10.63 1.12 -3.25
N ASP A 26 -10.58 1.94 -4.30
CA ASP A 26 -11.16 3.29 -4.30
C ASP A 26 -12.69 3.26 -4.13
N ARG A 27 -13.38 2.32 -4.80
CA ARG A 27 -14.83 2.15 -4.65
C ARG A 27 -15.22 1.73 -3.24
N GLU A 28 -14.46 0.83 -2.63
CA GLU A 28 -14.71 0.42 -1.24
C GLU A 28 -14.54 1.61 -0.29
N ALA A 29 -13.43 2.35 -0.42
CA ALA A 29 -13.15 3.47 0.44
C ALA A 29 -14.24 4.55 0.34
N ALA A 30 -14.70 4.87 -0.88
CA ALA A 30 -15.80 5.80 -1.09
C ALA A 30 -17.12 5.29 -0.46
N ALA A 31 -17.47 4.03 -0.70
CA ALA A 31 -18.70 3.46 -0.15
C ALA A 31 -18.72 3.46 1.40
N ARG A 32 -17.57 3.22 2.04
CA ARG A 32 -17.46 3.24 3.50
C ARG A 32 -17.49 4.64 4.08
N TRP A 33 -16.90 5.61 3.38
CA TRP A 33 -16.93 7.01 3.78
C TRP A 33 -18.37 7.48 3.93
N ASP A 34 -19.19 7.23 2.91
CA ASP A 34 -20.58 7.68 2.86
C ASP A 34 -21.51 6.96 3.86
N SER A 35 -21.22 5.71 4.21
CA SER A 35 -22.17 4.84 4.93
C SER A 35 -21.83 4.55 6.39
N SER A 36 -20.55 4.61 6.78
CA SER A 36 -20.10 3.98 8.02
C SER A 36 -19.04 4.77 8.80
N THR A 37 -18.51 5.84 8.23
CA THR A 37 -17.40 6.57 8.85
C THR A 37 -17.91 7.53 9.91
N ASN A 38 -17.50 7.29 11.16
CA ASN A 38 -17.76 8.21 12.26
C ASN A 38 -16.62 9.23 12.35
N CYS A 39 -16.92 10.49 12.03
CA CYS A 39 -15.93 11.56 12.00
C CYS A 39 -15.62 12.21 13.36
N THR A 40 -16.14 11.68 14.48
CA THR A 40 -15.93 12.27 15.82
C THR A 40 -14.44 12.45 16.18
N TRP A 41 -13.57 11.56 15.71
CA TRP A 41 -12.12 11.64 15.92
C TRP A 41 -11.33 11.69 14.61
N TYR A 42 -11.99 11.94 13.49
CA TYR A 42 -11.30 12.09 12.22
C TYR A 42 -10.52 13.42 12.24
N PRO A 43 -9.25 13.44 11.83
CA PRO A 43 -8.43 14.65 11.93
C PRO A 43 -8.90 15.72 10.93
N ASP A 44 -8.97 16.97 11.40
CA ASP A 44 -9.34 18.11 10.53
C ASP A 44 -8.16 18.65 9.71
N TYR A 45 -6.91 18.41 10.14
CA TYR A 45 -5.70 19.02 9.56
C TYR A 45 -4.47 18.09 9.53
N HIS A 46 -4.67 16.79 9.79
CA HIS A 46 -3.64 15.77 9.54
C HIS A 46 -4.10 14.86 8.40
N LEU A 47 -3.15 14.37 7.61
CA LEU A 47 -3.44 13.39 6.57
C LEU A 47 -3.94 12.09 7.19
N ALA A 48 -5.06 11.60 6.68
CA ALA A 48 -5.64 10.29 6.96
C ALA A 48 -6.31 9.76 5.70
N PRO A 49 -6.39 8.44 5.47
CA PRO A 49 -7.25 7.91 4.43
C PRO A 49 -8.70 8.26 4.76
N HIS A 50 -9.57 8.42 3.74
CA HIS A 50 -11.01 8.55 3.97
C HIS A 50 -11.51 7.45 4.91
N THR A 51 -11.12 6.19 4.65
CA THR A 51 -11.47 5.05 5.49
C THR A 51 -10.38 4.01 5.54
N GLY A 52 -10.43 3.15 6.57
CA GLY A 52 -9.55 1.99 6.71
C GLY A 52 -8.38 2.26 7.64
N TRP A 53 -7.44 1.32 7.66
CA TRP A 53 -6.21 1.40 8.45
C TRP A 53 -5.12 2.09 7.64
N MET A 54 -4.32 2.97 8.26
CA MET A 54 -3.08 3.49 7.69
C MET A 54 -1.90 3.30 8.63
N ASN A 55 -0.68 3.30 8.09
CA ASN A 55 0.54 3.37 8.87
C ASN A 55 1.57 4.29 8.21
N ASP A 56 2.64 3.72 7.67
CA ASP A 56 3.85 4.45 7.30
C ASP A 56 3.56 5.48 6.20
N PRO A 57 4.10 6.71 6.30
CA PRO A 57 4.21 7.58 5.15
C PRO A 57 5.22 6.98 4.16
N THR A 58 4.89 6.96 2.88
CA THR A 58 5.71 6.39 1.82
C THR A 58 5.87 7.38 0.66
N GLY A 59 6.90 7.20 -0.16
CA GLY A 59 7.01 7.87 -1.47
C GLY A 59 6.97 9.41 -1.46
N LEU A 60 7.36 10.08 -0.37
CA LEU A 60 7.28 11.54 -0.25
C LEU A 60 8.13 12.24 -1.32
N VAL A 61 7.51 13.06 -2.17
CA VAL A 61 8.22 13.70 -3.30
C VAL A 61 7.50 14.94 -3.82
N HIS A 62 8.24 15.89 -4.40
CA HIS A 62 7.65 16.99 -5.17
C HIS A 62 7.84 16.72 -6.67
N PHE A 63 6.75 16.66 -7.44
CA PHE A 63 6.73 16.34 -8.86
C PHE A 63 5.57 17.06 -9.56
N ARG A 64 5.79 17.57 -10.77
CA ARG A 64 4.76 18.29 -11.56
C ARG A 64 4.02 19.37 -10.74
N ASP A 65 4.80 20.19 -10.03
CA ASP A 65 4.31 21.30 -9.19
C ASP A 65 3.40 20.89 -8.02
N HIS A 66 3.39 19.60 -7.64
CA HIS A 66 2.66 19.09 -6.50
C HIS A 66 3.60 18.39 -5.51
N TYR A 67 3.31 18.56 -4.23
CA TYR A 67 3.77 17.66 -3.17
C TYR A 67 2.91 16.41 -3.20
N HIS A 68 3.54 15.25 -3.35
CA HIS A 68 2.90 13.94 -3.26
C HIS A 68 3.24 13.32 -1.91
N VAL A 69 2.21 12.90 -1.20
CA VAL A 69 2.35 12.06 0.00
C VAL A 69 1.60 10.76 -0.26
N PHE A 70 2.33 9.65 -0.15
CA PHE A 70 1.74 8.33 -0.14
C PHE A 70 1.77 7.76 1.27
N TYR A 71 0.99 6.72 1.49
CA TYR A 71 0.96 6.04 2.78
C TYR A 71 0.53 4.59 2.59
N GLN A 72 1.07 3.69 3.40
CA GLN A 72 0.52 2.35 3.50
C GLN A 72 -0.89 2.41 4.07
N TYR A 73 -1.82 1.67 3.46
CA TYR A 73 -3.16 1.53 3.99
C TYR A 73 -3.85 0.22 3.60
N HIS A 74 -4.87 -0.14 4.38
CA HIS A 74 -5.78 -1.23 4.10
C HIS A 74 -7.19 -0.66 3.84
N PRO A 75 -7.64 -0.62 2.57
CA PRO A 75 -8.93 0.01 2.21
C PRO A 75 -10.16 -0.73 2.75
N TYR A 76 -10.04 -2.00 3.14
CA TYR A 76 -11.18 -2.86 3.44
C TYR A 76 -11.49 -3.04 4.94
N SER A 77 -10.61 -2.55 5.83
CA SER A 77 -10.79 -2.67 7.29
C SER A 77 -10.00 -1.62 8.05
N ALA A 78 -10.42 -1.33 9.29
CA ALA A 78 -9.65 -0.55 10.26
C ALA A 78 -8.58 -1.38 11.00
N GLU A 79 -8.30 -2.60 10.54
CA GLU A 79 -7.21 -3.45 11.01
C GLU A 79 -6.15 -3.60 9.93
N TRP A 80 -4.92 -3.93 10.32
CA TRP A 80 -3.85 -4.25 9.38
C TRP A 80 -4.23 -5.40 8.44
N GLY A 81 -3.79 -5.34 7.19
CA GLY A 81 -4.14 -6.31 6.16
C GLY A 81 -3.32 -6.15 4.88
N PRO A 82 -3.87 -6.55 3.72
CA PRO A 82 -3.19 -6.41 2.43
C PRO A 82 -2.87 -4.94 2.10
N MET A 83 -1.60 -4.59 2.23
CA MET A 83 -1.13 -3.21 2.12
C MET A 83 -1.20 -2.69 0.69
N HIS A 84 -1.89 -1.57 0.54
CA HIS A 84 -1.94 -0.71 -0.64
C HIS A 84 -1.15 0.57 -0.36
N TRP A 85 -0.87 1.36 -1.39
CA TRP A 85 -0.42 2.75 -1.22
C TRP A 85 -1.57 3.71 -1.54
N GLY A 86 -2.03 4.44 -0.53
CA GLY A 86 -2.91 5.59 -0.71
C GLY A 86 -2.11 6.80 -1.15
N HIS A 87 -2.78 7.81 -1.68
CA HIS A 87 -2.13 8.96 -2.31
C HIS A 87 -2.93 10.24 -2.06
N VAL A 88 -2.22 11.29 -1.65
CA VAL A 88 -2.74 12.66 -1.61
C VAL A 88 -1.72 13.61 -2.25
N THR A 89 -2.22 14.68 -2.85
CA THR A 89 -1.43 15.73 -3.48
C THR A 89 -1.76 17.09 -2.87
N SER A 90 -0.81 18.03 -2.95
CA SER A 90 -1.00 19.42 -2.54
C SER A 90 -0.06 20.33 -3.32
N GLU A 91 -0.51 21.54 -3.67
CA GLU A 91 0.35 22.57 -4.25
C GLU A 91 1.08 23.39 -3.17
N ASP A 92 0.56 23.43 -1.93
CA ASP A 92 0.97 24.38 -0.90
C ASP A 92 1.22 23.78 0.50
N LEU A 93 1.11 22.44 0.64
CA LEU A 93 1.19 21.68 1.90
C LEU A 93 0.08 22.01 2.93
N VAL A 94 -0.92 22.81 2.54
CA VAL A 94 -2.04 23.22 3.39
C VAL A 94 -3.34 22.60 2.90
N HIS A 95 -3.61 22.71 1.60
CA HIS A 95 -4.80 22.18 0.96
C HIS A 95 -4.46 20.88 0.24
N TRP A 96 -5.13 19.79 0.63
CA TRP A 96 -4.83 18.45 0.16
C TRP A 96 -5.98 17.90 -0.68
N GLN A 97 -5.64 17.19 -1.75
CA GLN A 97 -6.55 16.45 -2.60
C GLN A 97 -6.27 14.96 -2.47
N HIS A 98 -7.31 14.16 -2.26
CA HIS A 98 -7.21 12.71 -2.36
C HIS A 98 -7.14 12.29 -3.82
N GLU A 99 -6.10 11.52 -4.14
CA GLU A 99 -5.94 10.89 -5.45
C GLU A 99 -6.37 9.42 -5.42
N LYS A 100 -6.38 8.78 -6.58
CA LYS A 100 -6.52 7.32 -6.66
C LYS A 100 -5.38 6.65 -5.90
N ALA A 101 -5.65 5.48 -5.33
CA ALA A 101 -4.58 4.66 -4.79
C ALA A 101 -3.48 4.41 -5.85
N ALA A 102 -2.22 4.45 -5.42
CA ALA A 102 -1.07 4.33 -6.31
C ALA A 102 -0.70 2.86 -6.59
N LEU A 103 -0.70 2.03 -5.54
CA LEU A 103 -0.33 0.62 -5.62
C LEU A 103 -1.39 -0.27 -4.95
N ALA A 104 -1.75 -1.36 -5.64
CA ALA A 104 -2.56 -2.44 -5.08
C ALA A 104 -1.80 -3.77 -5.21
N PRO A 105 -1.71 -4.58 -4.14
CA PRO A 105 -1.05 -5.87 -4.16
C PRO A 105 -1.77 -6.87 -5.07
N GLY A 106 -1.08 -7.94 -5.43
CA GLY A 106 -1.65 -9.06 -6.18
C GLY A 106 -0.89 -9.45 -7.44
N ASP A 107 0.17 -8.72 -7.81
CA ASP A 107 1.05 -9.17 -8.90
C ASP A 107 2.09 -10.14 -8.39
N ALA A 108 2.78 -10.82 -9.32
CA ALA A 108 3.81 -11.80 -8.97
C ALA A 108 4.95 -11.23 -8.11
N CYS A 109 5.14 -9.91 -8.10
CA CYS A 109 6.19 -9.25 -7.35
C CYS A 109 5.78 -8.74 -5.96
N ASP A 110 4.48 -8.69 -5.63
CA ASP A 110 3.95 -8.06 -4.41
C ASP A 110 2.60 -8.64 -3.96
N ARG A 111 2.45 -9.97 -4.12
CA ARG A 111 1.17 -10.68 -4.02
C ARG A 111 0.36 -10.33 -2.76
N ASP A 112 1.01 -10.29 -1.60
CA ASP A 112 0.32 -10.17 -0.31
C ASP A 112 0.42 -8.75 0.29
N GLY A 113 1.19 -7.85 -0.33
CA GLY A 113 1.30 -6.46 0.13
C GLY A 113 2.28 -5.62 -0.68
N CYS A 114 1.89 -4.38 -0.97
CA CYS A 114 2.79 -3.31 -1.39
C CYS A 114 3.26 -2.58 -0.11
N PHE A 115 4.38 -3.03 0.44
CA PHE A 115 4.97 -2.48 1.66
C PHE A 115 5.71 -1.16 1.39
N SER A 116 6.38 -0.63 2.41
CA SER A 116 6.88 0.74 2.44
C SER A 116 8.03 0.91 1.45
N GLY A 117 8.32 2.19 1.20
CA GLY A 117 9.41 2.58 0.34
C GLY A 117 9.38 4.07 0.00
N THR A 118 10.20 4.42 -0.98
CA THR A 118 10.56 5.79 -1.33
C THR A 118 10.18 6.14 -2.77
N ALA A 119 10.23 7.43 -3.08
CA ALA A 119 10.04 7.95 -4.43
C ALA A 119 11.21 8.83 -4.82
N VAL A 120 11.57 8.81 -6.10
CA VAL A 120 12.60 9.66 -6.69
C VAL A 120 12.15 10.12 -8.07
N VAL A 121 12.38 11.40 -8.36
CA VAL A 121 12.19 11.95 -9.70
C VAL A 121 13.48 11.77 -10.48
N HIS A 122 13.39 11.13 -11.64
CA HIS A 122 14.51 10.93 -12.54
C HIS A 122 14.02 11.01 -13.99
N ASP A 123 14.73 11.76 -14.83
CA ASP A 123 14.41 11.95 -16.25
C ASP A 123 12.92 12.25 -16.53
N ASP A 124 12.38 13.23 -15.80
CA ASP A 124 11.00 13.72 -15.91
C ASP A 124 9.90 12.67 -15.62
N ARG A 125 10.28 11.61 -14.89
CA ARG A 125 9.38 10.57 -14.41
C ARG A 125 9.55 10.37 -12.91
N MET A 126 8.47 9.97 -12.26
CA MET A 126 8.49 9.55 -10.87
C MET A 126 8.71 8.04 -10.82
N TYR A 127 9.74 7.61 -10.11
CA TYR A 127 9.96 6.21 -9.78
C TYR A 127 9.64 6.00 -8.30
N VAL A 128 8.89 4.96 -8.00
CA VAL A 128 8.68 4.49 -6.62
C VAL A 128 9.38 3.16 -6.44
N PHE A 129 10.19 3.08 -5.40
CA PHE A 129 10.82 1.85 -4.94
C PHE A 129 10.04 1.39 -3.71
N TYR A 130 9.64 0.14 -3.68
CA TYR A 130 8.78 -0.37 -2.61
C TYR A 130 9.06 -1.84 -2.35
N THR A 131 8.66 -2.31 -1.18
CA THR A 131 8.80 -3.72 -0.84
C THR A 131 7.60 -4.53 -1.34
N GLY A 132 7.84 -5.57 -2.12
CA GLY A 132 6.86 -6.61 -2.37
C GLY A 132 6.85 -7.64 -1.23
N HIS A 133 5.71 -7.76 -0.55
CA HIS A 133 5.56 -8.63 0.62
C HIS A 133 4.81 -9.93 0.27
N PHE A 134 5.30 -11.04 0.85
CA PHE A 134 4.72 -12.36 0.70
C PHE A 134 4.63 -13.06 2.05
N VAL A 135 3.44 -13.59 2.36
CA VAL A 135 3.20 -14.51 3.45
C VAL A 135 3.44 -15.93 2.93
N LEU A 136 4.36 -16.67 3.55
CA LEU A 136 4.69 -18.03 3.14
C LEU A 136 3.71 -19.04 3.76
N GLU A 137 3.70 -20.25 3.22
CA GLU A 137 2.79 -21.30 3.69
C GLU A 137 3.00 -21.64 5.18
N ALA A 138 4.24 -21.59 5.64
CA ALA A 138 4.63 -21.86 7.03
C ALA A 138 4.25 -20.74 8.03
N ALA A 139 3.64 -19.64 7.57
CA ALA A 139 3.23 -18.53 8.43
C ALA A 139 2.09 -18.95 9.35
N THR A 140 2.32 -18.74 10.65
CA THR A 140 1.35 -18.94 11.74
C THR A 140 1.53 -17.83 12.77
N PRO A 141 0.60 -17.65 13.72
CA PRO A 141 0.81 -16.73 14.84
C PRO A 141 2.09 -17.01 15.65
N SER A 142 2.56 -18.26 15.68
CA SER A 142 3.81 -18.67 16.34
C SER A 142 5.04 -18.65 15.42
N ASN A 143 4.85 -18.36 14.13
CA ASN A 143 5.91 -18.24 13.13
C ASN A 143 5.59 -17.07 12.18
N PRO A 144 5.57 -15.83 12.69
CA PRO A 144 5.22 -14.64 11.89
C PRO A 144 6.28 -14.32 10.83
N ASP A 145 7.51 -14.83 11.00
CA ASP A 145 8.66 -14.57 10.14
C ASP A 145 8.75 -15.54 8.95
N ALA A 146 7.76 -16.41 8.75
CA ALA A 146 7.61 -17.14 7.50
C ALA A 146 7.07 -16.21 6.41
N ILE A 147 7.91 -15.27 6.01
CA ILE A 147 7.68 -14.25 5.01
C ILE A 147 8.79 -14.24 3.97
N PHE A 148 8.52 -13.60 2.84
CA PHE A 148 9.53 -13.25 1.85
C PHE A 148 9.31 -11.81 1.42
N GLU A 149 10.38 -11.03 1.35
CA GLU A 149 10.37 -9.62 1.01
C GLU A 149 11.40 -9.36 -0.09
N GLN A 150 11.03 -8.58 -1.11
CA GLN A 150 11.91 -8.18 -2.21
C GLN A 150 11.62 -6.73 -2.61
N GLN A 151 12.58 -6.07 -3.26
CA GLN A 151 12.41 -4.68 -3.69
C GLN A 151 11.88 -4.62 -5.12
N CYS A 152 10.83 -3.84 -5.29
CA CYS A 152 10.08 -3.64 -6.52
C CYS A 152 10.18 -2.18 -6.97
N VAL A 153 9.88 -1.95 -8.25
CA VAL A 153 9.80 -0.61 -8.83
C VAL A 153 8.47 -0.43 -9.57
N ALA A 154 7.88 0.75 -9.44
CA ALA A 154 6.87 1.26 -10.34
C ALA A 154 7.24 2.66 -10.83
N VAL A 155 6.67 3.07 -11.96
CA VAL A 155 6.97 4.34 -12.61
C VAL A 155 5.69 5.07 -12.98
N SER A 156 5.72 6.40 -12.89
CA SER A 156 4.65 7.29 -13.32
C SER A 156 5.19 8.47 -14.11
N SER A 157 4.50 8.86 -15.17
CA SER A 157 4.78 10.07 -15.95
C SER A 157 3.98 11.30 -15.48
N ASP A 158 2.86 11.06 -14.80
CA ASP A 158 1.91 12.09 -14.35
C ASP A 158 1.80 12.22 -12.83
N GLY A 159 2.46 11.33 -12.08
CA GLY A 159 2.46 11.32 -10.61
C GLY A 159 1.21 10.69 -9.98
N VAL A 160 0.27 10.18 -10.77
CA VAL A 160 -1.02 9.63 -10.31
C VAL A 160 -1.24 8.20 -10.79
N ASN A 161 -0.89 7.90 -12.04
CA ASN A 161 -1.02 6.56 -12.62
C ASN A 161 0.34 5.85 -12.64
N PHE A 162 0.41 4.65 -12.05
CA PHE A 162 1.66 3.90 -11.88
C PHE A 162 1.66 2.59 -12.67
N GLU A 163 2.74 2.37 -13.41
CA GLU A 163 3.06 1.10 -14.06
C GLU A 163 4.11 0.36 -13.22
N LYS A 164 3.80 -0.85 -12.77
CA LYS A 164 4.76 -1.69 -12.06
C LYS A 164 5.76 -2.32 -13.04
N LEU A 165 7.04 -2.11 -12.78
CA LEU A 165 8.14 -2.71 -13.53
C LEU A 165 8.58 -4.06 -12.94
N GLY A 166 8.17 -4.37 -11.71
CA GLY A 166 8.42 -5.64 -11.03
C GLY A 166 9.60 -5.58 -10.06
N ALA A 167 10.10 -6.76 -9.69
CA ALA A 167 11.18 -6.90 -8.70
C ALA A 167 12.55 -6.58 -9.30
N VAL A 168 13.34 -5.77 -8.59
CA VAL A 168 14.70 -5.34 -9.00
C VAL A 168 15.79 -5.83 -8.04
N VAL A 169 15.48 -6.06 -6.77
CA VAL A 169 16.45 -6.58 -5.78
C VAL A 169 15.79 -7.67 -4.94
N ARG A 170 16.46 -8.80 -4.82
CA ARG A 170 16.03 -9.93 -3.98
C ARG A 170 16.86 -10.01 -2.70
N PRO A 171 16.31 -10.60 -1.61
CA PRO A 171 17.05 -10.75 -0.37
C PRO A 171 18.26 -11.68 -0.59
N PRO A 172 19.43 -11.38 -0.01
CA PRO A 172 20.53 -12.34 0.04
C PRO A 172 20.12 -13.60 0.82
N PRO A 173 20.77 -14.75 0.57
CA PRO A 173 20.48 -15.98 1.30
C PRO A 173 20.57 -15.78 2.83
N GLY A 174 19.55 -16.24 3.55
CA GLY A 174 19.49 -16.18 5.02
C GLY A 174 18.86 -14.92 5.61
N TYR A 175 18.49 -13.93 4.79
CA TYR A 175 17.74 -12.76 5.25
C TYR A 175 16.24 -12.99 5.11
N VAL A 176 15.51 -12.76 6.21
CA VAL A 176 14.05 -12.86 6.27
C VAL A 176 13.41 -11.48 6.12
N HIS A 177 13.79 -10.54 6.99
CA HIS A 177 13.39 -9.14 6.88
C HIS A 177 14.29 -8.40 5.90
N PHE A 178 13.71 -7.90 4.82
CA PHE A 178 14.44 -7.25 3.73
C PHE A 178 13.51 -6.29 3.01
N ARG A 179 13.35 -5.09 3.56
CA ARG A 179 12.30 -4.15 3.17
C ARG A 179 12.71 -2.70 3.38
N ASP A 180 11.79 -1.82 2.99
CA ASP A 180 11.79 -0.37 3.20
C ASP A 180 12.94 0.36 2.47
N PRO A 181 13.01 0.25 1.12
CA PRO A 181 14.03 0.90 0.30
C PRO A 181 13.82 2.41 0.15
#